data_AF-A0A2G9NB67-F1
#
_entry.id   AF-A0A2G9NB67-F1
#
_cell.length_a   1.000
_cell.length_b   1.000
_cell.length_c   1.000
_cell.angle_alpha   90.00
_cell.angle_beta   90.00
_cell.angle_gamma   90.00
#
_symmetry.space_group_name_H-M   'P 1'
#
loop_
_entity.id
_entity.type
_entity.pdbx_description
1 polymer ?
#
loop_
_entity_poly.entity_id
_entity_poly.type
_entity_poly.pdbx_seq_one_letter_code
_entity_poly.pdbx_strand_id
1 'polypeptide(L)'
;MVKLISYNIEYCEGMEGLWYQYLFFWRIFFPPKKLDQQIVNALKKVKPDVLALIEVDAGSLRSRGRDEVKFFETQLGMKSFTEKIKYGVTGWLKLFHHVPILDKQANAIVSKYPLEKVKYHVFHEGTKRMVIEATISIKKKKVTLLVAHLALGSKTRALQIKELIKIVNDIKNPVILMGDFNTFNGESEMKELEQKTHLKDRIALDKKSLPFTEPAWHPSKRLDYILTSSKIKVKKYTVLHYPFSDHLPLMVEFDI
;
A
#
# COMPACT_ATOMS: atom_id res chain seq x y z
N MET A 1 8.15 -14.03 14.84
CA MET A 1 8.41 -12.97 13.88
C MET A 1 7.38 -13.02 12.78
N VAL A 2 6.70 -11.91 12.56
CA VAL A 2 5.70 -11.72 11.51
C VAL A 2 6.33 -10.91 10.40
N LYS A 3 6.12 -11.34 9.15
CA LYS A 3 6.56 -10.62 7.95
C LYS A 3 5.41 -9.85 7.33
N LEU A 4 5.54 -8.53 7.28
CA LEU A 4 4.56 -7.65 6.67
C LEU A 4 5.19 -6.94 5.48
N ILE A 5 4.49 -6.95 4.35
CA ILE A 5 4.90 -6.27 3.13
C ILE A 5 3.86 -5.20 2.79
N SER A 6 4.31 -4.01 2.41
CA SER A 6 3.49 -2.97 1.78
C SER A 6 3.96 -2.82 0.34
N TYR A 7 3.05 -2.92 -0.61
CA TYR A 7 3.39 -2.86 -2.03
C TYR A 7 2.31 -2.15 -2.85
N ASN A 8 2.67 -1.00 -3.44
CA ASN A 8 1.92 -0.46 -4.57
C ASN A 8 2.27 -1.26 -5.84
N ILE A 9 1.27 -1.92 -6.42
CA ILE A 9 1.44 -2.80 -7.58
C ILE A 9 0.92 -2.19 -8.88
N GLU A 10 0.45 -0.93 -8.85
CA GLU A 10 0.00 -0.17 -10.03
C GLU A 10 -0.94 -0.98 -10.92
N TYR A 11 -1.94 -1.64 -10.31
CA TYR A 11 -2.96 -2.46 -10.97
C TYR A 11 -2.37 -3.58 -11.85
N CYS A 12 -1.17 -4.06 -11.51
CA CYS A 12 -0.36 -4.96 -12.32
C CYS A 12 -0.17 -4.47 -13.77
N GLU A 13 0.03 -3.16 -13.96
CA GLU A 13 0.29 -2.58 -15.29
C GLU A 13 1.77 -2.67 -15.70
N GLY A 14 2.66 -2.79 -14.72
CA GLY A 14 4.09 -3.01 -14.90
C GLY A 14 4.84 -1.84 -15.53
N MET A 15 6.09 -1.66 -15.10
CA MET A 15 7.04 -0.77 -15.77
C MET A 15 8.37 -1.48 -15.98
N GLU A 16 8.78 -1.63 -17.24
CA GLU A 16 10.04 -2.30 -17.62
C GLU A 16 11.21 -1.31 -17.69
N GLY A 17 11.09 -0.15 -17.04
CA GLY A 17 12.21 0.78 -16.84
C GLY A 17 12.53 1.71 -18.01
N LEU A 18 11.56 1.98 -18.88
CA LEU A 18 11.71 2.96 -19.96
C LEU A 18 10.81 4.17 -19.68
N TRP A 19 11.40 5.36 -19.59
CA TRP A 19 10.69 6.61 -19.23
C TRP A 19 9.52 6.94 -20.17
N TYR A 20 9.55 6.49 -21.42
CA TYR A 20 8.44 6.69 -22.36
C TYR A 20 7.24 5.78 -22.06
N GLN A 21 7.37 4.77 -21.19
CA GLN A 21 6.25 3.91 -20.81
C GLN A 21 5.16 4.65 -20.03
N TYR A 22 5.51 5.74 -19.34
CA TYR A 22 4.54 6.68 -18.75
C TYR A 22 3.64 7.35 -19.80
N LEU A 23 4.01 7.34 -21.09
CA LEU A 23 3.21 7.89 -22.19
C LEU A 23 2.25 6.85 -22.79
N PHE A 24 2.36 5.57 -22.42
CA PHE A 24 1.50 4.51 -22.96
C PHE A 24 0.18 4.40 -22.20
N PHE A 25 -0.70 5.38 -22.42
CA PHE A 25 -2.08 5.34 -21.95
C PHE A 25 -2.80 4.03 -22.32
N TRP A 26 -2.39 3.34 -23.39
CA TRP A 26 -2.95 2.05 -23.81
C TRP A 26 -2.70 0.89 -22.81
N ARG A 27 -1.68 0.96 -21.93
CA ARG A 27 -1.40 -0.10 -20.93
C ARG A 27 -2.50 -0.21 -19.88
N ILE A 28 -3.15 0.90 -19.59
CA ILE A 28 -4.38 0.99 -18.78
C ILE A 28 -5.50 0.13 -19.38
N PHE A 29 -5.46 -0.21 -20.66
CA PHE A 29 -6.46 -1.07 -21.31
C PHE A 29 -5.92 -2.50 -21.55
N PHE A 30 -4.61 -2.66 -21.64
CA PHE A 30 -3.94 -3.91 -21.99
C PHE A 30 -2.76 -4.19 -21.04
N PRO A 31 -3.03 -4.58 -19.77
CA PRO A 31 -1.97 -4.89 -18.82
C PRO A 31 -1.13 -6.09 -19.29
N PRO A 32 0.17 -6.14 -18.92
CA PRO A 32 1.04 -7.26 -19.23
C PRO A 32 0.48 -8.59 -18.72
N LYS A 33 0.54 -9.63 -19.55
CA LYS A 33 0.06 -10.95 -19.16
C LYS A 33 0.95 -11.53 -18.05
N LYS A 34 0.33 -12.08 -17.00
CA LYS A 34 0.95 -12.85 -15.91
C LYS A 34 1.82 -12.05 -14.93
N LEU A 35 1.74 -10.72 -14.92
CA LEU A 35 2.53 -9.91 -13.97
C LEU A 35 2.12 -10.18 -12.51
N ASP A 36 0.82 -10.31 -12.27
CA ASP A 36 0.22 -10.83 -11.03
C ASP A 36 0.94 -12.12 -10.54
N GLN A 37 1.13 -13.09 -11.44
CA GLN A 37 1.81 -14.35 -11.15
C GLN A 37 3.32 -14.16 -10.86
N GLN A 38 3.99 -13.25 -11.57
CA GLN A 38 5.40 -12.95 -11.32
C GLN A 38 5.61 -12.33 -9.94
N ILE A 39 4.74 -11.38 -9.56
CA ILE A 39 4.74 -10.78 -8.22
C ILE A 39 4.52 -11.87 -7.17
N VAL A 40 3.50 -12.71 -7.33
CA VAL A 40 3.23 -13.84 -6.43
C VAL A 40 4.47 -14.75 -6.30
N ASN A 41 5.12 -15.09 -7.41
CA ASN A 41 6.31 -15.95 -7.40
C ASN A 41 7.47 -15.32 -6.63
N ALA A 42 7.65 -14.00 -6.73
CA ALA A 42 8.64 -13.27 -5.94
C ALA A 42 8.27 -13.24 -4.46
N LEU A 43 7.01 -12.92 -4.14
CA LEU A 43 6.51 -12.89 -2.75
C LEU A 43 6.59 -14.26 -2.07
N LYS A 44 6.39 -15.37 -2.80
CA LYS A 44 6.58 -16.74 -2.30
C LYS A 44 8.00 -17.00 -1.78
N LYS A 45 9.02 -16.32 -2.31
CA LYS A 45 10.42 -16.45 -1.85
C LYS A 45 10.61 -15.87 -0.45
N VAL A 46 9.91 -14.78 -0.12
CA VAL A 46 10.00 -14.11 1.19
C VAL A 46 8.95 -14.57 2.20
N LYS A 47 7.88 -15.21 1.72
CA LYS A 47 6.80 -15.84 2.51
C LYS A 47 6.14 -14.85 3.49
N PRO A 48 5.47 -13.78 3.01
CA PRO A 48 4.82 -12.82 3.89
C PRO A 48 3.72 -13.48 4.73
N ASP A 49 3.41 -12.88 5.88
CA ASP A 49 2.27 -13.23 6.72
C ASP A 49 1.13 -12.21 6.59
N VAL A 50 1.48 -10.97 6.26
CA VAL A 50 0.56 -9.86 5.97
C VAL A 50 1.06 -9.14 4.73
N LEU A 51 0.15 -8.78 3.84
CA LEU A 51 0.42 -8.06 2.61
C LEU A 51 -0.59 -6.92 2.49
N ALA A 52 -0.11 -5.68 2.54
CA ALA A 52 -0.86 -4.50 2.15
C ALA A 52 -0.60 -4.22 0.67
N LEU A 53 -1.66 -4.26 -0.13
CA LEU A 53 -1.60 -3.97 -1.55
C LEU A 53 -2.27 -2.62 -1.83
N ILE A 54 -1.61 -1.81 -2.62
CA ILE A 54 -2.09 -0.49 -3.04
C ILE A 54 -2.21 -0.52 -4.55
N GLU A 55 -3.27 0.12 -5.05
CA GLU A 55 -3.58 0.11 -6.49
C GLU A 55 -3.77 -1.31 -7.00
N VAL A 56 -4.73 -2.02 -6.41
CA VAL A 56 -5.16 -3.34 -6.90
C VAL A 56 -6.42 -3.19 -7.74
N ASP A 57 -6.62 -4.13 -8.66
CA ASP A 57 -7.83 -4.26 -9.45
C ASP A 57 -8.71 -5.39 -8.90
N ALA A 58 -9.88 -5.03 -8.35
CA ALA A 58 -10.83 -5.97 -7.77
C ALA A 58 -11.79 -6.58 -8.83
N GLY A 59 -11.30 -6.80 -10.06
CA GLY A 59 -12.05 -7.49 -11.12
C GLY A 59 -12.81 -6.57 -12.08
N SER A 60 -12.21 -5.46 -12.50
CA SER A 60 -12.70 -4.61 -13.58
C SER A 60 -12.73 -5.35 -14.93
N LEU A 61 -13.29 -4.74 -15.98
CA LEU A 61 -13.20 -5.33 -17.33
C LEU A 61 -11.76 -5.42 -17.84
N ARG A 62 -10.87 -4.53 -17.41
CA ARG A 62 -9.44 -4.52 -17.78
C ARG A 62 -8.74 -5.79 -17.30
N SER A 63 -9.03 -6.20 -16.06
CA SER A 63 -8.55 -7.47 -15.50
C SER A 63 -9.36 -8.68 -15.98
N ARG A 64 -10.31 -8.50 -16.92
CA ARG A 64 -11.22 -9.52 -17.43
C ARG A 64 -12.04 -10.18 -16.31
N GLY A 65 -12.41 -9.40 -15.30
CA GLY A 65 -13.13 -9.87 -14.11
C GLY A 65 -12.26 -10.63 -13.10
N ARG A 66 -10.93 -10.66 -13.28
CA ARG A 66 -10.02 -11.27 -12.29
C ARG A 66 -9.79 -10.30 -11.14
N ASP A 67 -10.23 -10.72 -9.96
CA ASP A 67 -9.91 -10.07 -8.70
C ASP A 67 -8.46 -10.38 -8.30
N GLU A 68 -7.60 -9.38 -8.36
CA GLU A 68 -6.18 -9.50 -7.98
C GLU A 68 -6.03 -9.83 -6.50
N VAL A 69 -6.86 -9.26 -5.63
CA VAL A 69 -6.76 -9.49 -4.17
C VAL A 69 -7.04 -10.96 -3.86
N LYS A 70 -8.10 -11.51 -4.43
CA LYS A 70 -8.44 -12.93 -4.30
C LYS A 70 -7.38 -13.84 -4.92
N PHE A 71 -6.81 -13.44 -6.07
CA PHE A 71 -5.72 -14.17 -6.69
C PHE A 71 -4.49 -14.26 -5.76
N PHE A 72 -4.06 -13.14 -5.17
CA PHE A 72 -2.93 -13.12 -4.24
C PHE A 72 -3.23 -13.91 -2.96
N GLU A 73 -4.43 -13.78 -2.41
CA GLU A 73 -4.88 -14.53 -1.23
C GLU A 73 -4.76 -16.04 -1.45
N THR A 74 -5.36 -16.54 -2.53
CA THR A 74 -5.33 -17.95 -2.90
C THR A 74 -3.91 -18.43 -3.20
N GLN A 75 -3.15 -17.69 -4.01
CA GLN A 75 -1.82 -18.12 -4.43
C GLN A 75 -0.77 -18.11 -3.31
N LEU A 76 -0.93 -17.23 -2.31
CA LEU A 76 -0.02 -17.13 -1.17
C LEU A 76 -0.49 -17.97 0.03
N GLY A 77 -1.65 -18.63 -0.06
CA GLY A 77 -2.21 -19.43 1.03
C GLY A 77 -2.60 -18.60 2.25
N MET A 78 -3.07 -17.38 2.00
CA MET A 78 -3.56 -16.47 3.05
C MET A 78 -5.00 -16.84 3.42
N LYS A 79 -5.47 -16.41 4.60
CA LYS A 79 -6.76 -16.90 5.16
C LYS A 79 -7.85 -15.85 5.19
N SER A 80 -7.49 -14.59 5.06
CA SER A 80 -8.39 -13.47 5.20
C SER A 80 -7.88 -12.34 4.32
N PHE A 81 -8.81 -11.62 3.70
CA PHE A 81 -8.50 -10.36 3.06
C PHE A 81 -9.62 -9.36 3.33
N THR A 82 -9.29 -8.09 3.16
CA THR A 82 -10.26 -7.01 3.05
C THR A 82 -9.79 -6.07 1.97
N GLU A 83 -10.73 -5.56 1.18
CA GLU A 83 -10.44 -4.62 0.11
C GLU A 83 -11.48 -3.51 0.10
N LYS A 84 -11.07 -2.33 -0.36
CA LYS A 84 -11.98 -1.21 -0.54
C LYS A 84 -11.70 -0.52 -1.84
N ILE A 85 -12.72 -0.56 -2.69
CA ILE A 85 -12.71 0.19 -3.94
C ILE A 85 -12.77 1.69 -3.63
N LYS A 86 -11.90 2.45 -4.31
CA LYS A 86 -11.73 3.90 -4.19
C LYS A 86 -12.83 4.60 -5.00
N TYR A 87 -14.09 4.49 -4.57
CA TYR A 87 -15.18 5.25 -5.21
C TYR A 87 -15.45 6.56 -4.48
N GLY A 88 -15.29 7.66 -5.22
CA GLY A 88 -15.61 9.01 -4.78
C GLY A 88 -14.96 10.06 -5.68
N VAL A 89 -15.08 9.95 -7.00
CA VAL A 89 -14.59 10.99 -7.90
C VAL A 89 -15.68 12.04 -8.08
N THR A 90 -15.39 13.26 -7.64
CA THR A 90 -16.25 14.43 -7.82
C THR A 90 -15.84 15.19 -9.09
N GLY A 91 -16.81 15.84 -9.75
CA GLY A 91 -16.55 16.68 -10.93
C GLY A 91 -16.49 15.95 -12.26
N TRP A 92 -15.76 16.53 -13.23
CA TRP A 92 -15.70 16.11 -14.63
C TRP A 92 -15.18 14.67 -14.85
N LEU A 93 -14.42 14.13 -13.90
CA LEU A 93 -13.95 12.75 -13.94
C LEU A 93 -15.07 11.69 -13.79
N LYS A 94 -16.31 12.08 -13.44
CA LYS A 94 -17.50 11.20 -13.53
C LYS A 94 -17.73 10.63 -14.93
N LEU A 95 -17.22 11.27 -15.98
CA LEU A 95 -17.29 10.75 -17.35
C LEU A 95 -16.47 9.45 -17.49
N PHE A 96 -15.35 9.31 -16.77
CA PHE A 96 -14.57 8.07 -16.76
C PHE A 96 -15.24 6.93 -15.95
N HIS A 97 -16.20 7.22 -15.07
CA HIS A 97 -16.97 6.20 -14.35
C HIS A 97 -17.96 5.42 -15.24
N HIS A 98 -18.31 5.95 -16.41
CA HIS A 98 -19.10 5.21 -17.40
C HIS A 98 -18.22 4.32 -18.28
N VAL A 99 -16.91 4.28 -18.02
CA VAL A 99 -15.97 3.36 -18.66
C VAL A 99 -15.72 2.21 -17.68
N PRO A 100 -16.41 1.06 -17.82
CA PRO A 100 -16.33 -0.11 -16.91
C PRO A 100 -14.95 -0.82 -16.86
N ILE A 101 -13.93 -0.15 -17.38
CA ILE A 101 -12.54 -0.61 -17.48
C ILE A 101 -11.74 -0.19 -16.24
N LEU A 102 -12.12 0.88 -15.54
CA LEU A 102 -11.35 1.48 -14.43
C LEU A 102 -12.13 1.65 -13.13
N ASP A 103 -13.28 1.00 -13.02
CA ASP A 103 -14.19 1.17 -11.89
C ASP A 103 -13.64 0.52 -10.62
N LYS A 104 -12.99 -0.65 -10.68
CA LYS A 104 -12.62 -1.44 -9.49
C LYS A 104 -11.21 -1.21 -8.92
N GLN A 105 -10.72 0.03 -8.95
CA GLN A 105 -9.43 0.39 -8.33
C GLN A 105 -9.53 0.43 -6.80
N ALA A 106 -8.75 -0.39 -6.11
CA ALA A 106 -8.82 -0.58 -4.68
C ALA A 106 -7.44 -0.50 -3.99
N ASN A 107 -7.47 -0.52 -2.66
CA ASN A 107 -6.36 -1.02 -1.85
C ASN A 107 -6.87 -2.22 -1.05
N ALA A 108 -5.96 -3.05 -0.55
CA ALA A 108 -6.32 -4.26 0.20
C ALA A 108 -5.32 -4.60 1.30
N ILE A 109 -5.79 -5.37 2.28
CA ILE A 109 -4.96 -6.10 3.23
C ILE A 109 -5.28 -7.58 3.05
N VAL A 110 -4.26 -8.39 2.82
CA VAL A 110 -4.32 -9.85 2.73
C VAL A 110 -3.46 -10.43 3.85
N SER A 111 -3.97 -11.42 4.59
CA SER A 111 -3.35 -11.86 5.85
C SER A 111 -3.55 -13.35 6.12
N LYS A 112 -2.55 -14.00 6.74
CA LYS A 112 -2.69 -15.34 7.34
C LYS A 112 -3.50 -15.34 8.63
N TYR A 113 -3.60 -14.18 9.27
CA TYR A 113 -4.41 -13.97 10.47
C TYR A 113 -5.80 -13.46 10.08
N PRO A 114 -6.88 -13.88 10.77
CA PRO A 114 -8.20 -13.28 10.61
C PRO A 114 -8.16 -11.77 10.80
N LEU A 115 -8.81 -11.03 9.89
CA LEU A 115 -8.97 -9.59 10.01
C LEU A 115 -10.23 -9.29 10.84
N GLU A 116 -10.04 -8.59 11.95
CA GLU A 116 -11.09 -8.15 12.87
C GLU A 116 -11.27 -6.62 12.79
N LYS A 117 -12.46 -6.13 13.18
CA LYS A 117 -12.74 -4.69 13.33
C LYS A 117 -12.33 -3.86 12.11
N VAL A 118 -12.61 -4.36 10.90
CA VAL A 118 -12.30 -3.66 9.66
C VAL A 118 -13.13 -2.37 9.59
N LYS A 119 -12.45 -1.25 9.34
CA LYS A 119 -13.06 0.05 9.09
C LYS A 119 -12.42 0.71 7.88
N TYR A 120 -13.16 1.61 7.27
CA TYR A 120 -12.70 2.41 6.15
C TYR A 120 -12.87 3.88 6.51
N HIS A 121 -11.77 4.63 6.45
CA HIS A 121 -11.79 6.07 6.61
C HIS A 121 -11.67 6.71 5.24
N VAL A 122 -12.37 7.84 5.05
CA VAL A 122 -12.33 8.62 3.82
C VAL A 122 -11.96 10.05 4.19
N PHE A 123 -10.80 10.50 3.75
CA PHE A 123 -10.35 11.88 3.94
C PHE A 123 -11.32 12.86 3.29
N HIS A 124 -11.35 14.11 3.77
CA HIS A 124 -12.24 15.12 3.21
C HIS A 124 -11.75 15.58 1.82
N GLU A 125 -10.43 15.69 1.64
CA GLU A 125 -9.81 16.28 0.47
C GLU A 125 -9.04 15.26 -0.39
N GLY A 126 -8.91 15.57 -1.69
CA GLY A 126 -8.10 14.82 -2.66
C GLY A 126 -8.83 13.71 -3.42
N THR A 127 -8.13 13.05 -4.33
CA THR A 127 -8.67 11.90 -5.10
C THR A 127 -8.32 10.56 -4.44
N LYS A 128 -7.08 10.44 -3.92
CA LYS A 128 -6.60 9.31 -3.12
C LYS A 128 -7.00 9.53 -1.65
N ARG A 129 -8.21 9.13 -1.27
CA ARG A 129 -8.85 9.52 0.01
C ARG A 129 -8.97 8.41 1.05
N MET A 130 -8.72 7.16 0.68
CA MET A 130 -9.16 6.01 1.47
C MET A 130 -8.03 5.46 2.35
N VAL A 131 -8.36 5.18 3.62
CA VAL A 131 -7.50 4.46 4.56
C VAL A 131 -8.23 3.21 5.06
N ILE A 132 -7.59 2.05 4.93
CA ILE A 132 -8.09 0.79 5.50
C ILE A 132 -7.55 0.65 6.92
N GLU A 133 -8.42 0.42 7.90
CA GLU A 133 -8.07 0.00 9.25
C GLU A 133 -8.51 -1.45 9.44
N ALA A 134 -7.62 -2.33 9.89
CA ALA A 134 -7.98 -3.69 10.26
C ALA A 134 -7.14 -4.14 11.47
N THR A 135 -7.69 -5.00 12.31
CA THR A 135 -6.98 -5.56 13.47
C THR A 135 -6.64 -7.01 13.22
N ILE A 136 -5.40 -7.41 13.49
CA ILE A 136 -4.98 -8.82 13.54
C ILE A 136 -4.59 -9.21 14.96
N SER A 137 -4.74 -10.50 15.27
CA SER A 137 -4.38 -11.07 16.57
C SER A 137 -3.15 -11.97 16.43
N ILE A 138 -2.00 -11.52 16.93
CA ILE A 138 -0.73 -12.27 16.93
C ILE A 138 -0.48 -12.78 18.35
N LYS A 139 -0.50 -14.10 18.57
CA LYS A 139 -0.30 -14.72 19.90
C LYS A 139 -1.16 -14.06 21.01
N LYS A 140 -2.45 -13.83 20.72
CA LYS A 140 -3.43 -13.14 21.58
C LYS A 140 -3.19 -11.63 21.81
N LYS A 141 -2.17 -11.03 21.20
CA LYS A 141 -1.96 -9.57 21.20
C LYS A 141 -2.56 -8.96 19.94
N LYS A 142 -3.34 -7.89 20.10
CA LYS A 142 -3.96 -7.18 18.97
C LYS A 142 -2.99 -6.17 18.37
N VAL A 143 -2.92 -6.12 17.05
CA VAL A 143 -2.19 -5.11 16.27
C VAL A 143 -3.16 -4.52 15.26
N THR A 144 -3.24 -3.19 15.21
CA THR A 144 -4.01 -2.48 14.19
C THR A 144 -3.11 -2.11 13.03
N LEU A 145 -3.54 -2.49 11.84
CA LEU A 145 -2.94 -2.19 10.55
C LEU A 145 -3.71 -1.02 9.93
N LEU A 146 -2.98 -0.01 9.46
CA LEU A 146 -3.52 1.07 8.64
C LEU A 146 -2.82 1.05 7.27
N VAL A 147 -3.61 1.04 6.20
CA VAL A 147 -3.09 1.20 4.83
C VAL A 147 -3.61 2.51 4.25
N ALA A 148 -2.72 3.46 4.05
CA ALA A 148 -3.03 4.77 3.49
C ALA A 148 -2.49 4.91 2.06
N HIS A 149 -3.16 5.73 1.26
CA HIS A 149 -2.67 6.16 -0.04
C HIS A 149 -2.98 7.64 -0.19
N LEU A 150 -1.96 8.50 -0.08
CA LEU A 150 -2.14 9.96 0.00
C LEU A 150 -2.10 10.63 -1.38
N ALA A 151 -2.65 11.84 -1.46
CA ALA A 151 -2.78 12.61 -2.69
C ALA A 151 -1.43 13.00 -3.34
N LEU A 152 -1.44 13.30 -4.64
CA LEU A 152 -0.26 13.79 -5.34
C LEU A 152 0.06 15.28 -5.06
N GLY A 153 -0.95 16.07 -4.68
CA GLY A 153 -0.78 17.48 -4.35
C GLY A 153 -0.37 17.71 -2.90
N SER A 154 0.74 18.42 -2.67
CA SER A 154 1.30 18.66 -1.32
C SER A 154 0.35 19.33 -0.34
N LYS A 155 -0.42 20.34 -0.80
CA LYS A 155 -1.43 21.03 0.04
C LYS A 155 -2.52 20.07 0.52
N THR A 156 -3.04 19.24 -0.39
CA THR A 156 -4.05 18.22 -0.08
C THR A 156 -3.48 17.16 0.85
N ARG A 157 -2.26 16.65 0.59
CA ARG A 157 -1.59 15.70 1.48
C ARG A 157 -1.44 16.23 2.89
N ALA A 158 -1.05 17.50 3.07
CA ALA A 158 -0.90 18.08 4.39
C ALA A 158 -2.22 18.07 5.19
N LEU A 159 -3.37 18.24 4.51
CA LEU A 159 -4.70 18.10 5.15
C LEU A 159 -4.99 16.63 5.48
N GLN A 160 -4.71 15.71 4.56
CA GLN A 160 -4.87 14.27 4.79
C GLN A 160 -4.00 13.76 5.95
N ILE A 161 -2.77 14.26 6.09
CA ILE A 161 -1.88 13.94 7.21
C ILE A 161 -2.49 14.35 8.55
N LYS A 162 -3.13 15.54 8.62
CA LYS A 162 -3.82 16.00 9.84
C LYS A 162 -4.99 15.09 10.21
N GLU A 163 -5.75 14.61 9.23
CA GLU A 163 -6.81 13.64 9.47
C GLU A 163 -6.26 12.27 9.88
N LEU A 164 -5.19 11.82 9.24
CA LEU A 164 -4.51 10.57 9.55
C LEU A 164 -3.96 10.54 10.98
N ILE A 165 -3.42 11.67 11.46
CA ILE A 165 -2.99 11.83 12.86
C ILE A 165 -4.14 11.57 13.83
N LYS A 166 -5.34 12.10 13.54
CA LYS A 166 -6.53 11.87 14.39
C LYS A 166 -6.91 10.39 14.40
N ILE A 167 -6.98 9.77 13.22
CA ILE A 167 -7.28 8.33 13.08
C ILE A 167 -6.29 7.49 13.90
N VAL A 168 -4.98 7.75 13.77
CA VAL A 168 -3.95 7.00 14.51
C VAL A 168 -4.09 7.17 16.02
N ASN A 169 -4.33 8.40 16.50
CA ASN A 169 -4.39 8.69 17.93
C ASN A 169 -5.66 8.14 18.62
N ASP A 170 -6.72 7.86 17.86
CA ASP A 170 -7.93 7.21 18.37
C ASP A 170 -7.74 5.70 18.61
N ILE A 171 -6.73 5.08 17.99
CA ILE A 171 -6.46 3.65 18.10
C ILE A 171 -5.71 3.33 19.42
N LYS A 172 -6.21 2.32 20.16
CA LYS A 172 -5.64 1.90 21.45
C LYS A 172 -4.65 0.72 21.35
N ASN A 173 -4.73 -0.06 20.27
CA ASN A 173 -3.79 -1.15 20.02
C ASN A 173 -2.44 -0.61 19.53
N PRO A 174 -1.34 -1.38 19.61
CA PRO A 174 -0.16 -1.15 18.79
C PRO A 174 -0.51 -0.99 17.30
N VAL A 175 0.11 -0.02 16.63
CA VAL A 175 -0.25 0.41 15.27
C VAL A 175 0.92 0.17 14.33
N ILE A 176 0.61 -0.34 13.15
CA ILE A 176 1.48 -0.31 11.97
C ILE A 176 0.73 0.47 10.89
N LEU A 177 1.26 1.62 10.51
CA LEU A 177 0.74 2.45 9.43
C LEU A 177 1.66 2.31 8.23
N MET A 178 1.11 1.86 7.10
CA MET A 178 1.87 1.65 5.87
C MET A 178 1.14 2.22 4.66
N GLY A 179 1.84 2.44 3.58
CA GLY A 179 1.22 3.08 2.42
C GLY A 179 2.18 3.69 1.42
N ASP A 180 1.61 4.17 0.33
CA ASP A 180 2.19 5.19 -0.54
C ASP A 180 1.74 6.56 -0.04
N PHE A 181 2.68 7.31 0.53
CA PHE A 181 2.43 8.63 1.08
C PHE A 181 2.65 9.75 0.07
N ASN A 182 3.15 9.44 -1.14
CA ASN A 182 3.39 10.42 -2.19
C ASN A 182 4.20 11.65 -1.71
N THR A 183 5.19 11.46 -0.82
CA THR A 183 5.99 12.53 -0.21
C THR A 183 7.03 13.09 -1.17
N PHE A 184 6.57 13.75 -2.23
CA PHE A 184 7.45 14.31 -3.27
C PHE A 184 8.35 15.45 -2.78
N ASN A 185 8.01 16.14 -1.68
CA ASN A 185 8.90 17.10 -1.02
C ASN A 185 9.79 16.44 0.07
N GLY A 186 9.89 15.10 0.04
CA GLY A 186 10.73 14.30 0.92
C GLY A 186 10.18 14.10 2.33
N GLU A 187 11.05 13.57 3.20
CA GLU A 187 10.70 13.13 4.56
C GLU A 187 10.21 14.24 5.50
N SER A 188 10.46 15.51 5.15
CA SER A 188 9.96 16.66 5.90
C SER A 188 8.44 16.66 6.03
N GLU A 189 7.72 16.12 5.02
CA GLU A 189 6.26 15.96 5.04
C GLU A 189 5.80 14.97 6.13
N MET A 190 6.62 13.99 6.50
CA MET A 190 6.31 12.96 7.48
C MET A 190 6.55 13.39 8.93
N LYS A 191 7.31 14.47 9.13
CA LYS A 191 7.74 14.93 10.46
C LYS A 191 6.56 15.21 11.39
N GLU A 192 5.53 15.90 10.90
CA GLU A 192 4.34 16.21 11.72
C GLU A 192 3.60 14.92 12.13
N LEU A 193 3.43 13.99 11.20
CA LEU A 193 2.78 12.69 11.45
C LEU A 193 3.53 11.92 12.54
N GLU A 194 4.84 11.73 12.39
CA GLU A 194 5.65 10.99 13.36
C GLU A 194 5.68 11.65 14.74
N GLN A 195 5.78 12.98 14.79
CA GLN A 195 5.84 13.71 16.05
C GLN A 195 4.51 13.62 16.82
N LYS A 196 3.38 13.77 16.14
CA LYS A 196 2.05 13.81 16.77
C LYS A 196 1.43 12.44 17.03
N THR A 197 1.91 11.40 16.38
CA THR A 197 1.43 10.02 16.57
C THR A 197 2.40 9.12 17.33
N HIS A 198 3.65 9.57 17.49
CA HIS A 198 4.77 8.78 18.00
C HIS A 198 5.05 7.49 17.21
N LEU A 199 4.48 7.34 16.02
CA LEU A 199 4.90 6.31 15.08
C LEU A 199 6.30 6.64 14.59
N LYS A 200 7.10 5.60 14.36
CA LYS A 200 8.47 5.72 13.89
C LYS A 200 8.70 4.88 12.66
N ASP A 201 9.32 5.52 11.68
CA ASP A 201 9.98 4.82 10.61
C ASP A 201 11.24 4.13 11.12
N ARG A 202 11.50 2.93 10.60
CA ARG A 202 12.63 2.08 10.97
C ARG A 202 13.49 1.70 9.76
N ILE A 203 13.39 2.46 8.66
CA ILE A 203 14.14 2.21 7.42
C ILE A 203 15.65 2.12 7.65
N ALA A 204 16.20 2.84 8.63
CA ALA A 204 17.63 2.81 8.97
C ALA A 204 18.14 1.43 9.44
N LEU A 205 17.23 0.47 9.70
CA LEU A 205 17.59 -0.94 9.92
C LEU A 205 18.02 -1.64 8.61
N ASP A 206 17.58 -1.15 7.45
CA ASP A 206 18.11 -1.58 6.15
C ASP A 206 19.43 -0.86 5.88
N LYS A 207 20.55 -1.51 6.21
CA LYS A 207 21.89 -0.96 5.97
C LYS A 207 22.39 -1.21 4.55
N LYS A 208 21.64 -1.95 3.71
CA LYS A 208 22.08 -2.42 2.40
C LYS A 208 21.46 -1.65 1.25
N SER A 209 20.25 -1.15 1.44
CA SER A 209 19.49 -0.45 0.41
C SER A 209 19.41 1.05 0.69
N LEU A 210 19.31 1.85 -0.36
CA LEU A 210 18.80 3.22 -0.24
C LEU A 210 17.30 3.18 0.10
N PRO A 211 16.75 4.21 0.77
CA PRO A 211 15.36 4.22 1.22
C PRO A 211 14.35 4.56 0.10
N PHE A 212 14.80 4.58 -1.16
CA PHE A 212 13.98 4.99 -2.30
C PHE A 212 13.14 3.82 -2.83
N THR A 213 11.94 4.14 -3.30
CA THR A 213 10.96 3.17 -3.77
C THR A 213 10.42 3.46 -5.16
N GLU A 214 10.55 4.69 -5.67
CA GLU A 214 10.05 5.09 -6.99
C GLU A 214 11.11 5.90 -7.77
N PRO A 215 11.18 5.76 -9.10
CA PRO A 215 10.65 4.63 -9.86
C PRO A 215 11.46 3.34 -9.60
N ALA A 216 10.82 2.18 -9.62
CA ALA A 216 11.42 0.93 -9.16
C ALA A 216 12.68 0.49 -9.91
N TRP A 217 12.77 0.84 -11.18
CA TRP A 217 13.91 0.55 -12.06
C TRP A 217 15.12 1.46 -11.81
N HIS A 218 14.90 2.65 -11.24
CA HIS A 218 15.95 3.57 -10.81
C HIS A 218 15.45 4.36 -9.58
N PRO A 219 15.45 3.73 -8.38
CA PRO A 219 14.84 4.32 -7.20
C PRO A 219 15.54 5.63 -6.82
N SER A 220 14.80 6.73 -6.86
CA SER A 220 15.32 8.08 -6.59
C SER A 220 14.42 8.88 -5.64
N LYS A 221 13.16 8.48 -5.49
CA LYS A 221 12.19 9.08 -4.58
C LYS A 221 11.76 8.08 -3.51
N ARG A 222 11.53 8.60 -2.32
CA ARG A 222 10.98 7.85 -1.19
C ARG A 222 9.52 8.21 -1.04
N LEU A 223 8.62 7.34 -1.49
CA LEU A 223 7.18 7.59 -1.46
C LEU A 223 6.44 6.62 -0.53
N ASP A 224 6.97 5.42 -0.35
CA ASP A 224 6.37 4.39 0.48
C ASP A 224 6.98 4.35 1.89
N TYR A 225 6.15 4.06 2.89
CA TYR A 225 6.57 4.00 4.29
C TYR A 225 5.87 2.86 5.04
N ILE A 226 6.56 2.33 6.05
CA ILE A 226 5.99 1.49 7.11
C ILE A 226 6.41 2.10 8.45
N LEU A 227 5.46 2.76 9.11
CA LEU A 227 5.62 3.39 10.42
C LEU A 227 5.05 2.49 11.51
N THR A 228 5.73 2.43 12.65
CA THR A 228 5.36 1.51 13.74
C THR A 228 5.31 2.22 15.08
N SER A 229 4.34 1.86 15.93
CA SER A 229 4.32 2.35 17.31
C SER A 229 5.41 1.65 18.15
N SER A 230 5.79 2.25 19.28
CA SER A 230 6.89 1.77 20.12
C SER A 230 6.73 0.33 20.66
N LYS A 231 5.50 -0.18 20.72
CA LYS A 231 5.18 -1.55 21.15
C LYS A 231 5.49 -2.59 20.07
N ILE A 232 5.68 -2.20 18.81
CA ILE A 232 6.06 -3.07 17.71
C ILE A 232 7.59 -3.11 17.61
N LYS A 233 8.18 -4.29 17.86
CA LYS A 233 9.63 -4.49 17.81
C LYS A 233 10.04 -4.91 16.39
N VAL A 234 10.37 -3.94 15.55
CA VAL A 234 10.93 -4.20 14.21
C VAL A 234 12.35 -4.75 14.35
N LYS A 235 12.57 -5.95 13.82
CA LYS A 235 13.88 -6.64 13.81
C LYS A 235 14.63 -6.39 12.51
N LYS A 236 13.90 -6.27 11.41
CA LYS A 236 14.46 -6.01 10.10
C LYS A 236 13.50 -5.18 9.26
N TYR A 237 14.07 -4.27 8.49
CA TYR A 237 13.41 -3.50 7.46
C TYR A 237 14.14 -3.79 6.16
N THR A 238 13.43 -3.94 5.04
CA THR A 238 14.06 -4.20 3.75
C THR A 238 13.27 -3.55 2.61
N VAL A 239 13.97 -2.83 1.75
CA VAL A 239 13.47 -2.47 0.42
C VAL A 239 13.68 -3.68 -0.51
N LEU A 240 12.59 -4.32 -0.91
CA LEU A 240 12.64 -5.49 -1.78
C LEU A 240 12.83 -5.05 -3.22
N HIS A 241 13.93 -5.48 -3.85
CA HIS A 241 14.24 -5.13 -5.24
C HIS A 241 13.44 -6.01 -6.22
N TYR A 242 12.12 -5.82 -6.23
CA TYR A 242 11.16 -6.49 -7.10
C TYR A 242 10.52 -5.47 -8.05
N PRO A 243 11.18 -5.14 -9.18
CA PRO A 243 10.74 -4.10 -10.11
C PRO A 243 9.62 -4.63 -11.04
N PHE A 244 8.51 -5.07 -10.44
CA PHE A 244 7.31 -5.49 -11.16
C PHE A 244 6.25 -4.38 -11.23
N SER A 245 6.42 -3.31 -10.46
CA SER A 245 5.64 -2.07 -10.49
C SER A 245 6.58 -0.90 -10.71
N ASP A 246 6.03 0.28 -10.93
CA ASP A 246 6.71 1.56 -10.72
C ASP A 246 7.22 1.81 -9.28
N HIS A 247 6.67 1.11 -8.29
CA HIS A 247 7.12 1.13 -6.89
C HIS A 247 7.89 -0.14 -6.49
N LEU A 248 8.81 -0.02 -5.53
CA LEU A 248 9.43 -1.16 -4.84
C LEU A 248 8.68 -1.52 -3.54
N PRO A 249 8.45 -2.81 -3.25
CA PRO A 249 7.83 -3.22 -2.00
C PRO A 249 8.74 -2.96 -0.78
N LEU A 250 8.11 -2.56 0.32
CA LEU A 250 8.75 -2.48 1.62
C LEU A 250 8.36 -3.68 2.47
N MET A 251 9.32 -4.27 3.18
CA MET A 251 9.08 -5.37 4.10
C MET A 251 9.62 -5.06 5.49
N VAL A 252 8.83 -5.37 6.51
CA VAL A 252 9.30 -5.41 7.90
C VAL A 252 9.11 -6.81 8.50
N GLU A 253 10.10 -7.23 9.28
CA GLU A 253 10.01 -8.41 10.13
C GLU A 253 9.91 -7.93 11.58
N PHE A 254 8.81 -8.24 12.28
CA PHE A 254 8.54 -7.69 13.60
C PHE A 254 8.01 -8.71 14.61
N ASP A 255 8.10 -8.35 15.90
CA ASP A 255 7.47 -9.04 17.02
C ASP A 255 6.69 -8.06 17.89
N ILE A 256 5.77 -8.58 18.73
CA ILE A 256 4.93 -7.83 19.66
C ILE A 256 4.87 -8.50 21.03
#